data_AF-A0A522W6Q8-F1
#
_entry.id   AF-A0A522W6Q8-F1
#
_cell.length_a   1.000
_cell.length_b   1.000
_cell.length_c   1.000
_cell.angle_alpha   90.00
_cell.angle_beta   90.00
_cell.angle_gamma   90.00
#
_symmetry.space_group_name_H-M   'P 1'
#
loop_
_entity.id
_entity.type
_entity.pdbx_description
1 polymer ?
#
loop_
_entity_poly.entity_id
_entity_poly.type
_entity_poly.pdbx_seq_one_letter_code
_entity_poly.pdbx_strand_id
1 'polypeptide(L)'
;MIKHLKILIITLIIVAAGLGGYIIIKNQADGSNLGIVNTNAPKAKIWKKYANEKYNYTFIYPDNLVIDDGVYNKDIVLFKDRISESPDVIQISVSSAKERGLLTLDSWITSYSYEGYFKEKDITIDGIPAMLIGGKIGNEINPDIKMIVFFQDDRLFQVNFHQFSDAAFTIENAIDVFIKGFKFKK
;
A
#
# COMPACT_ATOMS: atom_id res chain seq x y z
N MET A 1 -66.59 -11.15 -22.42
CA MET A 1 -66.09 -9.97 -21.69
C MET A 1 -64.78 -10.22 -20.92
N ILE A 2 -64.66 -11.28 -20.12
CA ILE A 2 -63.46 -11.56 -19.29
C ILE A 2 -62.17 -11.85 -20.11
N LYS A 3 -62.28 -12.41 -21.32
CA LYS A 3 -61.10 -12.72 -22.17
C LYS A 3 -60.39 -11.47 -22.71
N HIS A 4 -61.12 -10.40 -23.04
CA HIS A 4 -60.52 -9.17 -23.55
C HIS A 4 -59.85 -8.33 -22.46
N LEU A 5 -60.36 -8.41 -21.22
CA LEU A 5 -59.76 -7.72 -20.08
C LEU A 5 -58.36 -8.26 -19.73
N LYS A 6 -58.13 -9.57 -19.86
CA LYS A 6 -56.82 -10.18 -19.62
C LYS A 6 -55.77 -9.75 -20.64
N ILE A 7 -56.17 -9.64 -21.91
CA ILE A 7 -55.27 -9.19 -22.99
C ILE A 7 -54.87 -7.73 -22.75
N LEU A 8 -55.81 -6.87 -22.36
CA LEU A 8 -55.56 -5.46 -22.12
C LEU A 8 -54.58 -5.22 -20.95
N ILE A 9 -54.67 -6.02 -19.88
CA ILE A 9 -53.74 -5.93 -18.74
C ILE A 9 -52.32 -6.34 -19.14
N ILE A 10 -52.18 -7.42 -19.93
CA ILE A 10 -50.86 -7.88 -20.40
C ILE A 10 -50.19 -6.84 -21.30
N THR A 11 -50.95 -6.21 -22.21
CA THR A 11 -50.43 -5.14 -23.07
C THR A 11 -49.97 -3.93 -22.24
N LEU A 12 -50.70 -3.56 -21.19
CA LEU A 12 -50.34 -2.43 -20.33
C LEU A 12 -49.01 -2.68 -19.58
N ILE A 13 -48.77 -3.91 -19.12
CA ILE A 13 -47.53 -4.30 -18.44
C ILE A 13 -46.32 -4.25 -19.39
N ILE A 14 -46.48 -4.72 -20.62
CA ILE A 14 -45.41 -4.70 -21.63
C ILE A 14 -45.03 -3.26 -22.00
N VAL A 15 -46.03 -2.37 -22.16
CA VAL A 15 -45.79 -0.96 -22.46
C VAL A 15 -45.11 -0.24 -21.28
N ALA A 16 -45.50 -0.53 -20.04
CA ALA A 16 -44.86 0.05 -18.85
C ALA A 16 -43.40 -0.40 -18.69
N ALA A 17 -43.10 -1.67 -18.94
CA ALA A 17 -41.73 -2.20 -18.91
C ALA A 17 -40.85 -1.59 -20.02
N GLY A 18 -41.39 -1.44 -21.23
CA GLY A 18 -40.68 -0.83 -22.35
C GLY A 18 -40.35 0.65 -22.13
N LEU A 19 -41.29 1.43 -21.59
CA LEU A 19 -41.07 2.85 -21.28
C LEU A 19 -40.11 3.03 -20.09
N GLY A 20 -40.18 2.16 -19.07
CA GLY A 20 -39.26 2.18 -17.93
C GLY A 20 -37.80 1.93 -18.35
N GLY A 21 -37.57 0.97 -19.25
CA GLY A 21 -36.23 0.70 -19.80
C GLY A 21 -35.68 1.85 -20.66
N TYR A 22 -36.53 2.49 -21.47
CA TYR A 22 -36.12 3.59 -22.34
C TYR A 22 -35.67 4.85 -21.57
N ILE A 23 -36.31 5.19 -20.44
CA ILE A 23 -35.93 6.35 -19.62
C ILE A 23 -34.57 6.13 -18.93
N ILE A 24 -34.29 4.90 -18.47
CA ILE A 24 -33.02 4.58 -17.81
C ILE A 24 -31.85 4.66 -18.80
N ILE A 25 -32.04 4.20 -20.05
CA ILE A 25 -31.01 4.27 -21.08
C ILE A 25 -30.79 5.71 -21.56
N LYS A 26 -31.85 6.50 -21.74
CA LYS A 26 -31.72 7.89 -22.16
C LYS A 26 -31.00 8.77 -21.13
N ASN A 27 -31.25 8.55 -19.83
CA ASN A 27 -30.53 9.25 -18.76
C ASN A 27 -29.06 8.84 -18.62
N GLN A 28 -28.63 7.71 -19.19
CA GLN A 28 -27.21 7.34 -19.29
C GLN A 28 -26.54 7.87 -20.57
N ALA A 29 -27.31 8.12 -21.63
CA ALA A 29 -26.79 8.60 -22.91
C ALA A 29 -26.54 10.12 -22.96
N ASP A 30 -27.28 10.94 -22.20
CA ASP A 30 -27.09 12.40 -22.14
C ASP A 30 -26.04 12.84 -21.09
N GLY A 31 -25.39 11.89 -20.41
CA GLY A 31 -24.33 12.12 -19.42
C GLY A 31 -22.90 12.08 -19.97
N SER A 32 -22.70 11.71 -21.24
CA SER A 32 -21.36 11.65 -21.85
C SER A 32 -20.99 12.96 -22.55
N ASN A 33 -21.02 14.07 -21.81
CA ASN A 33 -20.09 15.16 -22.07
C ASN A 33 -18.77 14.78 -21.37
N LEU A 34 -18.13 13.73 -21.87
CA LEU A 34 -16.73 13.43 -21.59
C LEU A 34 -15.89 14.48 -22.31
N GLY A 35 -15.98 15.73 -21.82
CA GLY A 35 -14.83 16.59 -21.88
C GLY A 35 -13.71 15.77 -21.27
N ILE A 36 -12.71 15.42 -22.09
CA ILE A 36 -11.42 14.99 -21.59
C ILE A 36 -10.91 16.20 -20.80
N VAL A 37 -11.33 16.29 -19.54
CA VAL A 37 -10.74 17.22 -18.60
C VAL A 37 -9.36 16.64 -18.42
N ASN A 38 -8.42 17.18 -19.18
CA ASN A 38 -7.02 16.91 -19.06
C ASN A 38 -6.59 17.57 -17.74
N THR A 39 -7.04 17.02 -16.61
CA THR A 39 -6.60 17.40 -15.28
C THR A 39 -5.21 16.83 -15.10
N ASN A 40 -4.22 17.41 -15.78
CA ASN A 40 -2.81 17.33 -15.40
C ASN A 40 -2.55 18.08 -14.08
N ALA A 41 -3.59 18.41 -13.32
CA ALA A 41 -3.45 18.87 -11.96
C ALA A 41 -2.84 17.72 -11.15
N PRO A 42 -1.69 17.93 -10.51
CA PRO A 42 -1.04 16.89 -9.73
C PRO A 42 -2.04 16.40 -8.67
N LYS A 43 -2.34 15.10 -8.71
CA LYS A 43 -3.20 14.46 -7.72
C LYS A 43 -2.60 14.72 -6.33
N ALA A 44 -3.39 15.31 -5.44
CA ALA A 44 -2.92 15.60 -4.09
C ALA A 44 -2.43 14.32 -3.41
N LYS A 45 -1.31 14.38 -2.67
CA LYS A 45 -0.77 13.24 -1.92
C LYS A 45 -1.69 12.96 -0.73
N ILE A 46 -2.55 11.94 -0.86
CA ILE A 46 -3.41 11.50 0.23
C ILE A 46 -2.69 10.35 0.95
N TRP A 47 -2.72 10.41 2.28
CA TRP A 47 -2.08 9.42 3.14
C TRP A 47 -3.11 8.74 4.03
N LYS A 48 -2.92 7.44 4.27
CA LYS A 48 -3.74 6.61 5.16
C LYS A 48 -2.94 6.18 6.38
N LYS A 49 -3.64 5.83 7.45
CA LYS A 49 -3.05 5.29 8.68
C LYS A 49 -3.33 3.79 8.77
N TYR A 50 -2.29 3.02 9.06
CA TYR A 50 -2.37 1.60 9.37
C TYR A 50 -2.14 1.36 10.86
N ALA A 51 -2.74 0.30 11.41
CA ALA A 51 -2.52 -0.16 12.77
C ALA A 51 -2.30 -1.67 12.78
N ASN A 52 -1.22 -2.12 13.43
CA ASN A 52 -0.96 -3.52 13.70
C ASN A 52 -1.23 -3.81 15.17
N GLU A 53 -2.34 -4.48 15.47
CA GLU A 53 -2.71 -4.80 16.86
C GLU A 53 -1.80 -5.88 17.47
N LYS A 54 -1.27 -6.80 16.66
CA LYS A 54 -0.42 -7.89 17.14
C LYS A 54 0.91 -7.37 17.69
N TYR A 55 1.49 -6.35 17.05
CA TYR A 55 2.77 -5.78 17.45
C TYR A 55 2.67 -4.39 18.08
N ASN A 56 1.45 -3.89 18.29
CA ASN A 56 1.16 -2.61 18.92
C ASN A 56 1.87 -1.43 18.24
N TYR A 57 1.78 -1.30 16.91
CA TYR A 57 2.29 -0.13 16.19
C TYR A 57 1.26 0.46 15.22
N THR A 58 1.50 1.71 14.83
CA THR A 58 0.78 2.39 13.75
C THR A 58 1.77 3.12 12.84
N PHE A 59 1.44 3.30 11.57
CA PHE A 59 2.23 4.13 10.65
C PHE A 59 1.37 4.73 9.53
N ILE A 60 1.95 5.64 8.76
CA ILE A 60 1.29 6.37 7.67
C ILE A 60 1.82 5.86 6.32
N TYR A 61 0.93 5.62 5.35
CA TYR A 61 1.27 5.08 4.03
C TYR A 61 0.43 5.71 2.90
N PRO A 62 0.88 5.67 1.63
CA PRO A 62 0.14 6.24 0.51
C PRO A 62 -1.24 5.60 0.29
N ASP A 63 -2.24 6.41 -0.05
CA ASP A 63 -3.62 5.94 -0.15
C ASP A 63 -3.92 5.03 -1.36
N ASN A 64 -3.06 5.09 -2.38
CA ASN A 64 -3.10 4.25 -3.57
C ASN A 64 -2.65 2.81 -3.30
N LEU A 65 -2.01 2.55 -2.15
CA LEU A 65 -1.62 1.18 -1.79
C LEU A 65 -2.80 0.40 -1.19
N VAL A 66 -2.78 -0.91 -1.44
CA VAL A 66 -3.64 -1.91 -0.79
C VAL A 66 -2.82 -2.80 0.09
N ILE A 67 -3.41 -3.22 1.20
CA ILE A 67 -2.82 -4.24 2.07
C ILE A 67 -3.10 -5.59 1.41
N ASP A 68 -2.05 -6.37 1.18
CA ASP A 68 -2.18 -7.76 0.76
C ASP A 68 -2.13 -8.65 2.01
N ASP A 69 -3.31 -9.11 2.42
CA ASP A 69 -3.50 -10.07 3.51
C ASP A 69 -3.25 -11.53 3.06
N GLY A 70 -2.62 -11.72 1.89
CA GLY A 70 -2.28 -13.03 1.34
C GLY A 70 -1.50 -13.92 2.31
N VAL A 71 -1.36 -15.20 1.94
CA VAL A 71 -0.84 -16.32 2.77
C VAL A 71 0.67 -16.21 3.10
N TYR A 72 1.24 -15.01 3.09
CA TYR A 72 2.56 -14.79 3.63
C TYR A 72 2.55 -14.98 5.14
N ASN A 73 3.74 -15.27 5.68
CA ASN A 73 3.95 -15.45 7.12
C ASN A 73 3.18 -14.37 7.92
N LYS A 74 2.43 -14.78 8.95
CA LYS A 74 1.64 -13.94 9.88
C LYS A 74 2.41 -12.79 10.53
N ASP A 75 3.73 -12.78 10.37
CA ASP A 75 4.65 -11.77 10.89
C ASP A 75 5.10 -10.77 9.80
N ILE A 76 4.52 -10.84 8.60
CA ILE A 76 4.76 -9.94 7.46
C ILE A 76 3.46 -9.21 7.11
N VAL A 77 3.56 -7.91 6.88
CA VAL A 77 2.49 -7.08 6.31
C VAL A 77 2.99 -6.46 5.02
N LEU A 78 2.19 -6.54 3.97
CA LEU A 78 2.59 -6.16 2.63
C LEU A 78 1.61 -5.14 2.04
N PHE A 79 2.16 -4.09 1.44
CA PHE A 79 1.41 -3.02 0.78
C PHE A 79 1.81 -2.97 -0.69
N LYS A 80 0.82 -3.16 -1.56
CA LYS A 80 0.98 -3.24 -3.02
C LYS A 80 0.36 -2.05 -3.70
N ASP A 81 0.88 -1.65 -4.84
CA ASP A 81 0.22 -0.67 -5.69
C ASP A 81 -1.02 -1.30 -6.34
N ARG A 82 -2.15 -0.59 -6.38
CA ARG A 82 -3.35 -1.06 -7.09
C ARG A 82 -3.17 -1.09 -8.61
N ILE A 83 -2.28 -0.24 -9.12
CA ILE A 83 -2.16 0.03 -10.56
C ILE A 83 -1.04 -0.78 -11.18
N SER A 84 0.01 -1.09 -10.41
CA SER A 84 1.18 -1.81 -10.89
C SER A 84 1.02 -3.31 -10.74
N GLU A 85 1.52 -4.07 -11.72
CA GLU A 85 1.80 -5.51 -11.55
C GLU A 85 3.02 -5.76 -10.64
N SER A 86 3.75 -4.70 -10.24
CA SER A 86 4.85 -4.83 -9.29
C SER A 86 4.31 -5.31 -7.95
N PRO A 87 4.83 -6.44 -7.44
CA PRO A 87 4.17 -7.14 -6.36
C PRO A 87 4.21 -6.35 -5.05
N ASP A 88 5.30 -5.66 -4.70
CA ASP A 88 5.48 -5.16 -3.33
C ASP A 88 6.04 -3.73 -3.33
N VAL A 89 5.40 -2.80 -2.60
CA VAL A 89 5.86 -1.40 -2.50
C VAL A 89 6.39 -1.07 -1.10
N ILE A 90 5.66 -1.48 -0.07
CA ILE A 90 6.12 -1.44 1.32
C ILE A 90 5.89 -2.80 1.95
N GLN A 91 6.94 -3.37 2.55
CA GLN A 91 6.84 -4.62 3.29
C GLN A 91 7.39 -4.41 4.69
N ILE A 92 6.65 -4.82 5.71
CA ILE A 92 7.10 -4.82 7.11
C ILE A 92 7.18 -6.27 7.56
N SER A 93 8.35 -6.74 7.93
CA SER A 93 8.53 -8.04 8.59
C SER A 93 8.97 -7.83 10.04
N VAL A 94 8.42 -8.65 10.92
CA VAL A 94 8.78 -8.69 12.35
C VAL A 94 9.27 -10.09 12.68
N SER A 95 10.40 -10.20 13.35
CA SER A 95 10.96 -11.50 13.75
C SER A 95 11.60 -11.43 15.13
N SER A 96 11.84 -12.58 15.75
CA SER A 96 12.59 -12.66 17.01
C SER A 96 14.07 -12.37 16.77
N ALA A 97 14.59 -11.36 17.47
CA ALA A 97 16.00 -10.96 17.40
C ALA A 97 16.90 -12.05 18.02
N LYS A 98 16.49 -12.56 19.18
CA LYS A 98 17.17 -13.66 19.88
C LYS A 98 17.25 -14.96 19.08
N GLU A 99 16.17 -15.37 18.41
CA GLU A 99 16.18 -16.58 17.58
C GLU A 99 17.16 -16.48 16.40
N ARG A 100 17.42 -15.26 15.92
CA ARG A 100 18.41 -14.99 14.87
C ARG A 100 19.83 -14.77 15.40
N GLY A 101 20.02 -14.70 16.72
CA GLY A 101 21.30 -14.32 17.32
C GLY A 101 21.72 -12.89 17.01
N LEU A 102 20.78 -12.02 16.62
CA LEU A 102 21.02 -10.64 16.22
C LEU A 102 20.65 -9.71 17.36
N LEU A 103 21.63 -9.26 18.14
CA LEU A 103 21.39 -8.47 19.35
C LEU A 103 21.53 -6.96 19.14
N THR A 104 22.14 -6.55 18.02
CA THR A 104 22.43 -5.14 17.73
C THR A 104 22.29 -4.84 16.24
N LEU A 105 22.10 -3.56 15.91
CA LEU A 105 22.10 -3.07 14.52
C LEU A 105 23.43 -3.37 13.81
N ASP A 106 24.56 -3.25 14.51
CA ASP A 106 25.88 -3.53 13.95
C ASP A 106 26.07 -5.03 13.65
N SER A 107 25.58 -5.90 14.53
CA SER A 107 25.57 -7.35 14.27
C SER A 107 24.68 -7.69 13.07
N TRP A 108 23.53 -7.01 12.94
CA TRP A 108 22.62 -7.21 11.80
C TRP A 108 23.32 -6.82 10.49
N ILE A 109 23.83 -5.59 10.37
CA ILE A 109 24.43 -5.16 9.09
C ILE A 109 25.67 -5.97 8.73
N THR A 110 26.43 -6.45 9.72
CA THR A 110 27.60 -7.32 9.48
C THR A 110 27.18 -8.68 8.91
N SER A 111 26.06 -9.25 9.36
CA SER A 111 25.53 -10.50 8.80
C SER A 111 25.01 -10.34 7.37
N TYR A 112 24.47 -9.16 7.03
CA TYR A 112 23.85 -8.89 5.73
C TYR A 112 24.73 -8.12 4.74
N SER A 113 25.91 -7.62 5.14
CA SER A 113 26.81 -6.88 4.25
C SER A 113 27.31 -7.71 3.07
N TYR A 114 27.36 -9.03 3.23
CA TYR A 114 27.72 -9.97 2.17
C TYR A 114 26.65 -10.11 1.09
N GLU A 115 25.42 -9.67 1.36
CA GLU A 115 24.29 -9.72 0.41
C GLU A 115 24.14 -8.42 -0.39
N GLY A 116 25.14 -7.53 -0.35
CA GLY A 116 25.11 -6.26 -1.08
C GLY A 116 24.41 -5.12 -0.33
N TYR A 117 24.02 -5.32 0.94
CA TYR A 117 23.48 -4.25 1.77
C TYR A 117 24.59 -3.41 2.40
N PHE A 118 24.33 -2.12 2.56
CA PHE A 118 25.22 -1.21 3.30
C PHE A 118 24.41 -0.23 4.14
N LYS A 119 25.01 0.18 5.27
CA LYS A 119 24.47 1.25 6.10
C LYS A 119 24.55 2.57 5.36
N GLU A 120 23.41 3.19 5.10
CA GLU A 120 23.35 4.53 4.51
C GLU A 120 23.45 5.61 5.58
N LYS A 121 22.65 5.52 6.65
CA LYS A 121 22.70 6.45 7.79
C LYS A 121 22.00 5.89 9.03
N ASP A 122 22.36 6.45 10.18
CA ASP A 122 21.59 6.28 11.42
C ASP A 122 20.37 7.19 11.42
N ILE A 123 19.26 6.67 11.95
CA ILE A 123 17.99 7.38 12.09
C ILE A 123 17.35 7.02 13.44
N THR A 124 16.23 7.68 13.78
CA THR A 124 15.43 7.31 14.95
C THR A 124 13.96 7.14 14.54
N ILE A 125 13.30 6.12 15.07
CA ILE A 125 11.88 5.86 14.86
C ILE A 125 11.21 5.84 16.23
N ASP A 126 10.32 6.79 16.49
CA ASP A 126 9.64 6.92 17.78
C ASP A 126 10.58 6.91 19.00
N GLY A 127 11.76 7.54 18.84
CA GLY A 127 12.81 7.57 19.86
C GLY A 127 13.69 6.32 19.92
N ILE A 128 13.43 5.30 19.12
CA ILE A 128 14.21 4.06 19.05
C ILE A 128 15.31 4.22 17.99
N PRO A 129 16.58 3.85 18.29
CA PRO A 129 17.64 3.81 17.31
C PRO A 129 17.32 2.87 16.15
N ALA A 130 17.51 3.37 14.93
CA ALA A 130 17.21 2.66 13.70
C ALA A 130 18.30 2.92 12.65
N MET A 131 18.35 2.09 11.63
CA MET A 131 19.30 2.20 10.53
C MET A 131 18.56 2.26 9.20
N LEU A 132 18.92 3.22 8.35
CA LEU A 132 18.56 3.19 6.93
C LEU A 132 19.65 2.42 6.17
N ILE A 133 19.21 1.44 5.40
CA ILE A 133 20.03 0.52 4.61
C ILE A 133 19.76 0.77 3.13
N GLY A 134 20.83 0.86 2.35
CA GLY A 134 20.79 0.80 0.89
C GLY A 134 21.23 -0.57 0.38
N GLY A 135 20.80 -0.93 -0.83
CA GLY A 135 21.28 -2.13 -1.54
C GLY A 135 22.23 -1.81 -2.68
N LYS A 136 23.02 -2.81 -3.09
CA LYS A 136 23.87 -2.80 -4.27
C LYS A 136 23.54 -3.98 -5.18
N ILE A 137 23.67 -3.78 -6.48
CA ILE A 137 23.72 -4.87 -7.47
C ILE A 137 25.12 -4.86 -8.08
N GLY A 138 25.92 -5.87 -7.76
CA GLY A 138 27.35 -5.86 -8.06
C GLY A 138 28.06 -4.70 -7.34
N ASN A 139 28.69 -3.81 -8.10
CA ASN A 139 29.39 -2.65 -7.55
C ASN A 139 28.54 -1.36 -7.57
N GLU A 140 27.33 -1.41 -8.11
CA GLU A 140 26.48 -0.25 -8.29
C GLU A 140 25.47 -0.12 -7.15
N ILE A 141 25.30 1.11 -6.66
CA ILE A 141 24.24 1.43 -5.68
C ILE A 141 22.90 1.30 -6.40
N ASN A 142 22.02 0.47 -5.87
CA ASN A 142 20.66 0.36 -6.37
C ASN A 142 19.74 1.28 -5.54
N PRO A 143 19.24 2.38 -6.12
CA PRO A 143 18.35 3.31 -5.42
C PRO A 143 17.00 2.69 -5.04
N ASP A 144 16.60 1.59 -5.70
CA ASP A 144 15.32 0.93 -5.52
C ASP A 144 15.30 -0.09 -4.37
N ILE A 145 16.45 -0.27 -3.70
CA ILE A 145 16.57 -1.13 -2.52
C ILE A 145 16.84 -0.24 -1.31
N LYS A 146 15.77 0.08 -0.57
CA LYS A 146 15.85 0.78 0.70
C LYS A 146 15.17 -0.03 1.79
N MET A 147 15.84 -0.16 2.93
CA MET A 147 15.29 -0.87 4.08
C MET A 147 15.55 -0.08 5.35
N ILE A 148 14.57 -0.02 6.25
CA ILE A 148 14.78 0.45 7.62
C ILE A 148 14.81 -0.75 8.55
N VAL A 149 15.82 -0.77 9.44
CA VAL A 149 16.00 -1.84 10.43
C VAL A 149 16.08 -1.25 11.84
N PHE A 150 15.36 -1.84 12.78
CA PHE A 150 15.42 -1.47 14.20
C PHE A 150 14.97 -2.61 15.12
N PHE A 151 15.33 -2.49 16.40
CA PHE A 151 15.02 -3.46 17.44
C PHE A 151 14.09 -2.87 18.50
N GLN A 152 13.07 -3.62 18.94
CA GLN A 152 12.19 -3.23 20.03
C GLN A 152 11.68 -4.47 20.78
N ASP A 153 11.96 -4.58 22.08
CA ASP A 153 11.53 -5.68 22.96
C ASP A 153 11.80 -7.09 22.38
N ASP A 154 13.06 -7.39 22.03
CA ASP A 154 13.49 -8.64 21.38
C ASP A 154 12.91 -8.90 19.97
N ARG A 155 12.31 -7.88 19.35
CA ARG A 155 11.79 -7.97 17.98
C ARG A 155 12.67 -7.19 17.03
N LEU A 156 13.05 -7.83 15.93
CA LEU A 156 13.68 -7.22 14.77
C LEU A 156 12.59 -6.78 13.79
N PHE A 157 12.53 -5.48 13.51
CA PHE A 157 11.69 -4.91 12.47
C PHE A 157 12.53 -4.66 11.22
N GLN A 158 12.06 -5.13 10.07
CA GLN A 158 12.63 -4.82 8.76
C GLN A 158 11.53 -4.23 7.89
N VAL A 159 11.75 -3.01 7.38
CA VAL A 159 10.78 -2.28 6.56
C VAL A 159 11.40 -2.05 5.20
N ASN A 160 10.99 -2.82 4.20
CA ASN A 160 11.46 -2.67 2.82
C ASN A 160 10.59 -1.66 2.07
N PHE A 161 11.25 -0.82 1.28
CA PHE A 161 10.62 0.10 0.35
C PHE A 161 11.12 -0.23 -1.05
N HIS A 162 10.17 -0.38 -1.97
CA HIS A 162 10.42 -0.61 -3.39
C HIS A 162 9.82 0.52 -4.22
N GLN A 163 10.05 0.48 -5.53
CA GLN A 163 9.60 1.51 -6.45
C GLN A 163 8.07 1.64 -6.47
N PHE A 164 7.60 2.89 -6.37
CA PHE A 164 6.20 3.26 -6.50
C PHE A 164 5.89 3.52 -7.98
N SER A 165 4.70 3.11 -8.46
CA SER A 165 4.32 3.40 -9.85
C SER A 165 3.79 4.83 -10.03
N ASP A 166 3.18 5.39 -8.98
CA ASP A 166 2.72 6.77 -8.95
C ASP A 166 3.88 7.73 -8.67
N ALA A 167 4.23 8.54 -9.67
CA ALA A 167 5.32 9.52 -9.59
C ALA A 167 5.15 10.57 -8.48
N ALA A 168 3.94 10.73 -7.92
CA ALA A 168 3.71 11.58 -6.75
C ALA A 168 4.38 11.03 -5.48
N PHE A 169 4.68 9.73 -5.45
CA PHE A 169 5.31 9.03 -4.33
C PHE A 169 6.70 8.55 -4.73
N THR A 170 7.73 9.04 -4.05
CA THR A 170 9.10 8.54 -4.17
C THR A 170 9.46 7.72 -2.94
N ILE A 171 10.42 6.80 -3.06
CA ILE A 171 10.91 6.00 -1.93
C ILE A 171 11.38 6.92 -0.78
N GLU A 172 12.14 7.97 -1.09
CA GLU A 172 12.64 8.91 -0.08
C GLU A 172 11.52 9.65 0.67
N ASN A 173 10.45 10.04 -0.04
CA ASN A 173 9.27 10.64 0.59
C ASN A 173 8.51 9.62 1.47
N ALA A 174 8.37 8.37 0.99
CA ALA A 174 7.72 7.31 1.76
C ALA A 174 8.50 7.00 3.05
N ILE A 175 9.83 6.96 2.99
CA ILE A 175 10.71 6.79 4.15
C ILE A 175 10.55 7.93 5.16
N ASP A 176 10.57 9.18 4.70
CA ASP A 176 10.42 10.34 5.58
C ASP A 176 9.07 10.35 6.30
N VAL A 177 7.98 10.07 5.57
CA VAL A 177 6.64 9.97 6.15
C VAL A 177 6.52 8.77 7.09
N PHE A 178 7.13 7.63 6.76
CA PHE A 178 7.17 6.47 7.63
C PHE A 178 7.88 6.79 8.96
N ILE A 179 9.08 7.38 8.90
CA ILE A 179 9.85 7.73 10.10
C ILE A 179 9.07 8.68 11.02
N LYS A 180 8.40 9.69 10.45
CA LYS A 180 7.61 10.67 11.22
C LYS A 180 6.30 10.07 11.75
N GLY A 181 5.67 9.19 10.98
CA GLY A 181 4.35 8.64 11.24
C GLY A 181 4.34 7.34 12.05
N PHE A 182 5.45 6.62 12.12
CA PHE A 182 5.54 5.37 12.86
C PHE A 182 5.54 5.61 14.37
N LYS A 183 4.65 4.92 15.07
CA LYS A 183 4.46 5.01 16.52
C LYS A 183 4.14 3.66 17.13
N PHE A 184 4.78 3.33 18.26
CA PHE A 184 4.32 2.26 19.11
C PHE A 184 3.13 2.73 19.96
N LYS A 185 2.14 1.86 20.14
CA LYS A 185 1.04 2.09 21.06
C LYS A 185 1.57 1.88 22.48
N LYS A 186 1.33 2.85 23.35
CA LYS A 186 1.67 2.80 24.78
C LYS A 186 0.56 2.14 25.58
#